data_AF-A0A133MV68-F1
#
_entry.id   AF-A0A133MV68-F1
#
_cell.length_a   1.000
_cell.length_b   1.000
_cell.length_c   1.000
_cell.angle_alpha   90.00
_cell.angle_beta   90.00
_cell.angle_gamma   90.00
#
_symmetry.space_group_name_H-M   'P 1'
#
loop_
_entity.id
_entity.type
_entity.pdbx_description
1 polymer ?
#
loop_
_entity_poly.entity_id
_entity_poly.type
_entity_poly.pdbx_seq_one_letter_code
_entity_poly.pdbx_strand_id
1 'polypeptide(L)'
;MGIFKDYISKRMIFLIVPILAMIIVLGIDSFFPYLQKIFVDDILLGSDKSKLGLFFGVFLGLSLLRGILGYIKEFLFDKFSLNVSKEIRMDLFKKIQSFEFSFFDSTNTGELMSRIGEDVDIVWETISYGLRLLIEGIIL
;
A
#
# COMPACT_ATOMS: atom_id res chain seq x y z
N MET A 1 -26.31 -4.40 0.06
CA MET A 1 -25.07 -4.52 -0.75
C MET A 1 -24.78 -3.30 -1.64
N GLY A 2 -25.34 -2.11 -1.35
CA GLY A 2 -25.21 -0.91 -2.21
C GLY A 2 -24.31 0.21 -1.67
N ILE A 3 -24.00 0.21 -0.38
CA ILE A 3 -23.30 1.32 0.29
C ILE A 3 -21.77 1.26 0.02
N PHE A 4 -21.19 0.05 -0.08
CA PHE A 4 -19.78 -0.15 -0.40
C PHE A 4 -19.41 0.26 -1.84
N LYS A 5 -20.37 0.17 -2.78
CA LYS A 5 -20.11 0.38 -4.21
C LYS A 5 -20.05 1.87 -4.58
N ASP A 6 -20.83 2.70 -3.90
CA ASP A 6 -20.81 4.16 -4.07
C ASP A 6 -19.59 4.83 -3.43
N TYR A 7 -19.02 4.22 -2.37
CA TYR A 7 -17.80 4.71 -1.73
C TYR A 7 -16.55 4.50 -2.60
N ILE A 8 -16.48 3.39 -3.33
CA ILE A 8 -15.35 3.08 -4.23
C ILE A 8 -15.48 3.79 -5.59
N SER A 9 -16.71 3.95 -6.12
CA SER A 9 -16.91 4.46 -7.49
C SER A 9 -16.51 5.93 -7.68
N LYS A 10 -16.66 6.77 -6.63
CA LYS A 10 -16.37 8.22 -6.72
C LYS A 10 -14.87 8.56 -6.62
N ARG A 11 -14.01 7.57 -6.34
CA ARG A 11 -12.55 7.71 -6.19
C ARG A 11 -11.72 6.70 -7.00
N MET A 12 -12.30 6.01 -7.99
CA MET A 12 -11.57 5.02 -8.82
C MET A 12 -10.28 5.54 -9.47
N ILE A 13 -10.21 6.82 -9.80
CA ILE A 13 -8.97 7.46 -10.32
C ILE A 13 -7.83 7.43 -9.29
N PHE A 14 -8.12 7.47 -7.99
CA PHE A 14 -7.12 7.35 -6.92
C PHE A 14 -6.64 5.91 -6.67
N LEU A 15 -7.34 4.90 -7.20
CA LEU A 15 -6.92 3.49 -7.12
C LEU A 15 -6.10 3.07 -8.34
N ILE A 16 -6.38 3.62 -9.51
CA ILE A 16 -5.68 3.26 -10.76
C ILE A 16 -4.20 3.69 -10.71
N VAL A 17 -3.90 4.89 -10.21
CA VAL A 17 -2.53 5.41 -10.13
C VAL A 17 -1.61 4.55 -9.24
N PRO A 18 -1.96 4.20 -7.98
CA PRO A 18 -1.12 3.33 -7.16
C PRO A 18 -1.02 1.90 -7.71
N ILE A 19 -2.07 1.36 -8.34
CA ILE A 19 -2.02 0.03 -8.98
C ILE A 19 -1.06 0.04 -10.17
N LEU A 20 -1.11 1.06 -11.02
CA LEU A 20 -0.17 1.18 -12.14
C LEU A 20 1.27 1.38 -11.67
N ALA A 21 1.50 2.23 -10.68
CA ALA A 21 2.81 2.42 -10.07
C ALA A 21 3.33 1.10 -9.46
N MET A 22 2.45 0.34 -8.81
CA MET A 22 2.77 -0.97 -8.24
C MET A 22 3.20 -1.98 -9.30
N ILE A 23 2.48 -2.09 -10.42
CA ILE A 23 2.84 -2.98 -11.52
C ILE A 23 4.23 -2.63 -12.08
N ILE A 24 4.54 -1.34 -12.23
CA ILE A 24 5.84 -0.89 -12.75
C ILE A 24 6.96 -1.23 -11.77
N VAL A 25 6.78 -0.96 -10.47
CA VAL A 25 7.78 -1.27 -9.43
C VAL A 25 8.06 -2.78 -9.39
N LEU A 26 7.01 -3.60 -9.44
CA LEU A 26 7.15 -5.06 -9.42
C LEU A 26 7.84 -5.61 -10.67
N GLY A 27 7.59 -5.00 -11.84
CA GLY A 27 8.33 -5.31 -13.05
C GLY A 27 9.83 -5.01 -12.93
N ILE A 28 10.18 -3.89 -12.27
CA ILE A 28 11.59 -3.55 -11.98
C ILE A 28 12.19 -4.56 -10.98
N ASP A 29 11.45 -4.93 -9.94
CA ASP A 29 11.88 -5.92 -8.94
C ASP A 29 12.16 -7.29 -9.58
N SER A 30 11.31 -7.73 -10.51
CA SER A 30 11.51 -8.97 -11.28
C SER A 30 12.72 -8.91 -12.22
N PHE A 31 13.09 -7.72 -12.69
CA PHE A 31 14.25 -7.53 -13.58
C PHE A 31 15.58 -7.46 -12.80
N PHE A 32 15.53 -7.20 -11.49
CA PHE A 32 16.71 -7.07 -10.64
C PHE A 32 17.58 -8.34 -10.56
N PRO A 33 17.02 -9.56 -10.42
CA PRO A 33 17.79 -10.81 -10.48
C PRO A 33 18.49 -11.03 -11.82
N TYR A 34 17.85 -10.62 -12.93
CA TYR A 34 18.44 -10.71 -14.25
C TYR A 34 19.64 -9.75 -14.40
N LEU A 35 19.52 -8.52 -13.90
CA LEU A 35 20.64 -7.58 -13.79
C LEU A 35 21.79 -8.13 -12.94
N GLN A 36 21.49 -8.75 -11.80
CA GLN A 36 22.50 -9.37 -10.95
C GLN A 36 23.21 -10.53 -11.67
N LYS A 37 22.47 -11.33 -12.46
CA LYS A 37 23.07 -12.40 -13.26
C LYS A 37 24.07 -11.83 -14.28
N ILE A 38 23.69 -10.79 -15.04
CA ILE A 38 24.61 -10.13 -15.99
C ILE A 38 25.84 -9.58 -15.28
N PHE A 39 25.67 -8.99 -14.09
CA PHE A 39 26.80 -8.51 -13.30
C PHE A 39 27.77 -9.62 -12.91
N VAL A 40 27.26 -10.78 -12.49
CA VAL A 40 28.11 -11.90 -12.11
C VAL A 40 28.78 -12.53 -13.34
N ASP A 41 28.03 -12.77 -14.40
CA ASP A 41 28.51 -13.51 -15.58
C ASP A 41 29.43 -12.65 -16.47
N ASP A 42 29.07 -11.42 -16.81
CA ASP A 42 29.83 -10.60 -17.76
C ASP A 42 30.95 -9.79 -17.10
N ILE A 43 30.75 -9.34 -15.85
CA ILE A 43 31.67 -8.43 -15.17
C ILE A 43 32.63 -9.17 -14.23
N LEU A 44 32.12 -10.09 -13.39
CA LEU A 44 32.98 -10.83 -12.46
C LEU A 44 33.71 -11.98 -13.15
N LEU A 45 33.04 -12.74 -14.03
CA LEU A 45 33.64 -13.87 -14.73
C LEU A 45 34.27 -13.46 -16.09
N GLY A 46 33.64 -12.56 -16.84
CA GLY A 46 34.07 -12.14 -18.18
C GLY A 46 35.25 -11.13 -18.25
N SER A 47 35.66 -10.52 -17.13
CA SER A 47 36.77 -9.54 -17.05
C SER A 47 36.65 -8.30 -17.98
N ASP A 48 35.48 -8.06 -18.58
CA ASP A 48 35.29 -7.03 -19.61
C ASP A 48 34.91 -5.68 -18.98
N LYS A 49 35.90 -5.01 -18.38
CA LYS A 49 35.74 -3.77 -17.58
C LYS A 49 35.12 -2.59 -18.35
N SER A 50 35.13 -2.63 -19.68
CA SER A 50 34.50 -1.59 -20.52
C SER A 50 32.98 -1.53 -20.37
N LYS A 51 32.31 -2.64 -20.04
CA LYS A 51 30.86 -2.68 -19.84
C LYS A 51 30.42 -2.27 -18.44
N LEU A 52 31.37 -2.16 -17.51
CA LEU A 52 31.13 -1.84 -16.10
C LEU A 52 30.46 -0.48 -15.90
N GLY A 53 30.93 0.53 -16.63
CA GLY A 53 30.40 1.90 -16.54
C GLY A 53 28.95 1.99 -17.02
N LEU A 54 28.62 1.31 -18.12
CA LEU A 54 27.26 1.26 -18.65
C LEU A 54 26.33 0.49 -17.71
N PHE A 55 26.80 -0.63 -17.15
CA PHE A 55 26.06 -1.39 -16.15
C PHE A 55 25.74 -0.53 -14.91
N PHE A 56 26.74 0.14 -14.35
CA PHE A 56 26.54 1.04 -13.20
C PHE A 56 25.54 2.16 -13.50
N GLY A 57 25.63 2.78 -14.68
CA GLY A 57 24.69 3.82 -15.10
C GLY A 57 23.24 3.33 -15.17
N VAL A 58 23.02 2.16 -15.79
CA VAL A 58 21.68 1.55 -15.89
C VAL A 58 21.17 1.12 -14.52
N PHE A 59 22.01 0.48 -13.70
CA PHE A 59 21.65 0.02 -12.37
C PHE A 59 21.26 1.18 -11.45
N LEU A 60 22.03 2.27 -11.48
CA LEU A 60 21.78 3.46 -10.67
C LEU A 60 20.51 4.18 -11.14
N GLY A 61 20.30 4.29 -12.46
CA GLY A 61 19.07 4.83 -13.03
C GLY A 61 17.82 4.03 -12.64
N LEU A 62 17.88 2.70 -12.75
CA LEU A 62 16.77 1.82 -12.34
C LEU A 62 16.53 1.86 -10.83
N SER A 63 17.59 1.91 -10.02
CA SER A 63 17.47 2.01 -8.56
C SER A 63 16.81 3.32 -8.12
N LEU A 64 17.18 4.44 -8.74
CA LEU A 64 16.54 5.74 -8.49
C LEU A 64 15.07 5.74 -8.94
N LEU A 65 14.79 5.22 -10.14
CA LEU A 65 13.42 5.12 -10.65
C LEU A 65 12.55 4.26 -9.73
N ARG A 66 13.06 3.12 -9.30
CA ARG A 66 12.43 2.22 -8.32
C ARG A 66 12.14 2.94 -7.01
N GLY A 67 13.11 3.69 -6.48
CA GLY A 67 12.92 4.45 -5.24
C GLY A 67 11.81 5.50 -5.36
N ILE A 68 11.80 6.27 -6.44
CA ILE A 68 10.79 7.31 -6.69
C ILE A 68 9.39 6.68 -6.86
N LEU A 69 9.27 5.66 -7.72
CA LEU A 69 8.00 4.98 -7.96
C LEU A 69 7.50 4.23 -6.72
N GLY A 70 8.42 3.61 -5.97
CA GLY A 70 8.14 2.94 -4.71
C GLY A 70 7.58 3.92 -3.68
N TYR A 71 8.20 5.09 -3.52
CA TYR A 71 7.72 6.14 -2.63
C TYR A 71 6.33 6.66 -3.03
N ILE A 72 6.11 6.92 -4.33
CA ILE A 72 4.80 7.36 -4.85
C ILE A 72 3.73 6.29 -4.57
N LYS A 73 4.06 5.01 -4.81
CA LYS A 73 3.18 3.88 -4.50
C LYS A 73 2.81 3.88 -3.03
N GLU A 74 3.80 3.94 -2.14
CA GLU A 74 3.60 3.94 -0.68
C GLU A 74 2.70 5.08 -0.24
N PHE A 75 3.02 6.30 -0.63
CA PHE A 75 2.27 7.49 -0.27
C PHE A 75 0.81 7.43 -0.73
N LEU A 76 0.55 6.94 -1.95
CA LEU A 76 -0.80 6.83 -2.49
C LEU A 76 -1.62 5.76 -1.77
N PHE A 77 -1.02 4.61 -1.45
CA PHE A 77 -1.69 3.58 -0.67
C PHE A 77 -2.01 4.07 0.74
N ASP A 78 -1.07 4.72 1.44
CA ASP A 78 -1.31 5.24 2.78
C ASP A 78 -2.42 6.29 2.79
N LYS A 79 -2.42 7.18 1.79
CA LYS A 79 -3.48 8.17 1.61
C LYS A 79 -4.83 7.53 1.30
N PHE A 80 -4.86 6.49 0.46
CA PHE A 80 -6.10 5.75 0.17
C PHE A 80 -6.64 5.13 1.45
N SER A 81 -5.78 4.40 2.15
CA SER A 81 -6.06 3.77 3.41
C SER A 81 -6.62 4.81 4.40
N LEU A 82 -5.93 5.92 4.68
CA LEU A 82 -6.39 6.91 5.67
C LEU A 82 -7.80 7.45 5.38
N ASN A 83 -8.16 7.62 4.11
CA ASN A 83 -9.51 8.03 3.74
C ASN A 83 -10.55 6.96 4.07
N VAL A 84 -10.26 5.69 3.77
CA VAL A 84 -11.15 4.56 4.09
C VAL A 84 -11.34 4.43 5.61
N SER A 85 -10.28 4.56 6.41
CA SER A 85 -10.38 4.54 7.88
C SER A 85 -11.34 5.64 8.38
N LYS A 86 -11.16 6.87 7.88
CA LYS A 86 -11.99 8.01 8.28
C LYS A 86 -13.47 7.79 7.99
N GLU A 87 -13.80 7.15 6.87
CA GLU A 87 -15.17 6.85 6.48
C GLU A 87 -15.79 5.78 7.38
N ILE A 88 -15.06 4.70 7.66
CA ILE A 88 -15.49 3.64 8.59
C ILE A 88 -15.73 4.19 9.98
N ARG A 89 -14.80 5.01 10.51
CA ARG A 89 -14.96 5.66 11.83
C ARG A 89 -16.22 6.52 11.87
N MET A 90 -16.51 7.26 10.81
CA MET A 90 -17.67 8.16 10.75
C MET A 90 -18.99 7.39 10.70
N ASP A 91 -19.04 6.27 9.99
CA ASP A 91 -20.23 5.42 9.94
C ASP A 91 -20.48 4.67 11.26
N LEU A 92 -19.43 4.19 11.91
CA LEU A 92 -19.51 3.62 13.26
C LEU A 92 -19.99 4.65 14.28
N PHE A 93 -19.45 5.87 14.24
CA PHE A 93 -19.85 6.94 15.14
C PHE A 93 -21.35 7.28 15.00
N LYS A 94 -21.86 7.36 13.76
CA LYS A 94 -23.30 7.54 13.49
C LYS A 94 -24.14 6.38 14.01
N LYS A 95 -23.65 5.14 13.89
CA LYS A 95 -24.37 3.96 14.36
C LYS A 95 -24.46 3.92 15.89
N ILE A 96 -23.37 4.27 16.58
CA ILE A 96 -23.35 4.32 18.05
C ILE A 96 -24.33 5.37 18.57
N GLN A 97 -24.36 6.55 17.96
CA GLN A 97 -25.32 7.60 18.32
C GLN A 97 -26.80 7.21 18.12
N SER A 98 -27.08 6.14 17.36
CA SER A 98 -28.46 5.65 17.16
C SER A 98 -28.93 4.67 18.24
N PHE A 99 -28.09 4.29 19.21
CA PHE A 99 -28.48 3.41 20.30
C PHE A 99 -29.30 4.12 21.39
N GLU A 100 -30.11 3.33 22.10
CA GLU A 100 -30.94 3.81 23.20
C GLU A 100 -30.08 4.27 24.40
N PHE A 101 -30.55 5.29 25.13
CA PHE A 101 -29.86 5.86 26.30
C PHE A 101 -29.53 4.82 27.39
N SER A 102 -30.36 3.78 27.54
CA SER A 102 -30.12 2.65 28.44
C SER A 102 -28.78 1.94 28.18
N PHE A 103 -28.29 1.93 26.94
CA PHE A 103 -27.00 1.32 26.59
C PHE A 103 -25.83 2.14 27.14
N PHE A 104 -25.97 3.47 27.17
CA PHE A 104 -24.96 4.40 27.67
C PHE A 104 -24.93 4.50 29.20
N ASP A 105 -26.02 4.15 29.90
CA ASP A 105 -26.04 4.09 31.36
C ASP A 105 -25.28 2.87 31.91
N SER A 106 -25.20 1.78 31.14
CA SER A 106 -24.50 0.54 31.54
C SER A 106 -23.04 0.47 31.11
N THR A 107 -22.55 1.40 30.29
CA THR A 107 -21.20 1.32 29.71
C THR A 107 -20.55 2.69 29.60
N ASN A 108 -19.29 2.79 30.04
CA ASN A 108 -18.54 4.04 29.99
C ASN A 108 -18.33 4.48 28.52
N THR A 109 -18.99 5.57 28.13
CA THR A 109 -18.96 6.10 26.75
C THR A 109 -17.54 6.44 26.28
N GLY A 110 -16.65 6.83 27.19
CA GLY A 110 -15.24 7.12 26.87
C GLY A 110 -14.44 5.86 26.54
N GLU A 111 -14.66 4.79 27.29
CA GLU A 111 -14.00 3.49 27.04
C GLU A 111 -14.53 2.83 25.75
N LEU A 112 -15.84 2.90 25.50
CA LEU A 112 -16.47 2.45 24.26
C LEU A 112 -15.88 3.16 23.03
N MET A 113 -15.75 4.49 23.08
CA MET A 113 -15.20 5.25 21.96
C MET A 113 -13.71 4.95 21.73
N SER A 114 -12.94 4.71 22.80
CA SER A 114 -11.53 4.31 22.69
C SER A 114 -11.40 2.93 22.03
N ARG A 115 -12.15 1.93 22.50
CA ARG A 115 -12.10 0.57 21.94
C ARG A 115 -12.54 0.53 20.49
N ILE A 116 -13.61 1.23 20.14
CA ILE A 116 -14.08 1.28 18.76
C ILE A 116 -13.08 2.00 17.86
N GLY A 117 -12.43 3.06 18.35
CA GLY A 117 -11.34 3.71 17.62
C GLY A 117 -10.18 2.75 17.34
N GLU A 118 -9.75 2.02 18.35
CA GLU A 118 -8.65 1.05 18.28
C GLU A 118 -8.98 -0.14 17.37
N ASP A 119 -10.18 -0.71 17.49
CA ASP A 119 -10.64 -1.81 16.64
C ASP A 119 -10.72 -1.40 15.17
N VAL A 120 -11.21 -0.19 14.88
CA VAL A 120 -11.26 0.33 13.51
C VAL A 120 -9.86 0.53 12.95
N ASP A 121 -8.92 0.99 13.76
CA ASP A 121 -7.53 1.16 13.35
C ASP A 121 -6.85 -0.17 13.06
N ILE A 122 -7.07 -1.19 13.89
CA ILE A 122 -6.54 -2.54 13.67
C ILE A 122 -7.11 -3.15 12.38
N VAL A 123 -8.43 -3.07 12.18
CA VAL A 123 -9.07 -3.56 10.95
C VAL A 123 -8.54 -2.83 9.72
N TRP A 124 -8.37 -1.52 9.84
CA TRP A 124 -7.85 -0.69 8.78
C TRP A 124 -6.39 -1.01 8.41
N GLU A 125 -5.53 -1.15 9.41
CA GLU A 125 -4.12 -1.49 9.25
C GLU A 125 -4.00 -2.87 8.59
N THR A 126 -4.80 -3.83 9.07
CA THR A 126 -4.85 -5.19 8.52
C THR A 126 -5.29 -5.22 7.06
N ILE A 127 -6.31 -4.44 6.69
CA ILE A 127 -6.76 -4.35 5.29
C ILE A 127 -5.68 -3.68 4.43
N SER A 128 -5.07 -2.61 4.92
CA SER A 128 -4.12 -1.80 4.15
C SER A 128 -2.78 -2.50 3.94
N TYR A 129 -2.16 -2.98 5.01
CA TYR A 129 -0.93 -3.74 4.94
C TYR A 129 -1.16 -5.15 4.38
N GLY A 130 -2.24 -5.82 4.80
CA GLY A 130 -2.57 -7.16 4.34
C GLY A 130 -2.84 -7.22 2.84
N LEU A 131 -3.67 -6.32 2.28
CA LEU A 131 -3.86 -6.26 0.83
C LEU A 131 -2.57 -5.96 0.10
N ARG A 132 -1.77 -5.00 0.60
CA ARG A 132 -0.49 -4.65 -0.02
C ARG A 132 0.45 -5.86 -0.07
N LEU A 133 0.61 -6.58 1.04
CA LEU A 133 1.45 -7.78 1.12
C LEU A 133 0.94 -8.92 0.24
N LEU A 134 -0.37 -9.15 0.19
CA LEU A 134 -0.95 -10.18 -0.67
C LEU A 134 -0.71 -9.88 -2.15
N ILE A 135 -0.86 -8.62 -2.57
CA ILE A 135 -0.61 -8.23 -3.97
C ILE A 135 0.89 -8.33 -4.30
N GLU A 136 1.78 -7.91 -3.38
CA GLU A 136 3.23 -8.07 -3.57
C GLU A 136 3.63 -9.55 -3.63
N GLY A 137 3.10 -10.39 -2.75
CA GLY A 137 3.43 -11.81 -2.67
C GLY A 137 2.81 -12.70 -3.76
N ILE A 138 1.77 -12.24 -4.47
CA ILE A 138 1.24 -12.95 -5.65
C ILE A 138 2.09 -12.68 -6.90
N ILE A 139 2.76 -11.52 -6.95
CA ILE A 139 3.49 -11.06 -8.12
C ILE A 139 4.98 -11.46 -8.07
N LEU A 140 5.54 -11.62 -6.87
CA LEU A 140 6.86 -12.22 -6.61
C LEU A 140 6.84 -13.74 -6.71
#